data_AF-A0A6A6QVR0-F1
#
_entry.id   AF-A0A6A6QVR0-F1
#
_cell.length_a   1.000
_cell.length_b   1.000
_cell.length_c   1.000
_cell.angle_alpha   90.00
_cell.angle_beta   90.00
_cell.angle_gamma   90.00
#
_symmetry.space_group_name_H-M   'P 1'
#
loop_
_entity.id
_entity.type
_entity.pdbx_description
1 polymer ?
#
loop_
_entity_poly.entity_id
_entity_poly.type
_entity_poly.pdbx_seq_one_letter_code
_entity_poly.pdbx_strand_id
1 'polypeptide(L)'
;MKSTAVEDVVNSASLQGLESHDQPSENSKSKLPEQPIDLHALYAHVLGKVGPRLSCQGSQIFQVFQHWQSYQKEQDLLREYFPNICSTNLAFAFEDDQGHHLVASNEPLSASEICERRDMVERWLENCCGGLLEFCSEDLTLTKKDSHDVGTPESVNCENRGIQYAHETVLQFLTKPEVWPEILKKNTDEGFAVESAVLKSLVLQIKTWTSPAGRREVGCPWDLILSTLRYAAYAEQKLGRAQTTLLDALDASVSSHFRQRVQEKPQPRYNGRPLFPDSHWSEFWPTDFQRSLRWRDNFLALAIRHNLHHYAAAKLHALGPAALAQKPGRPLLSYAFLPVPGAPLADPALIELLLANGADPNAPFAASSPWQTFLRYLMENSHQTSTTTAKAHTARASAIAELLLAAGADPHAECDFFQISEDIPRVCSAMEVVQRVFLDEAVGEVRVGLRLQRVVLQRQRTVSNAQETLRRIQREKEGVDVGREERLERFERGLREEREGAPPSPRAARSRWSLFSRKSSVGR
;
A
#
# COMPACT_ATOMS: atom_id res chain seq x y z
N MET A 1 23.82 -35.11 12.30
CA MET A 1 22.82 -35.90 11.58
C MET A 1 22.02 -34.88 10.77
N LYS A 2 22.39 -34.69 9.51
CA LYS A 2 22.00 -33.53 8.68
C LYS A 2 21.48 -34.05 7.34
N SER A 3 20.34 -33.53 6.89
CA SER A 3 19.79 -33.52 5.52
C SER A 3 20.22 -34.67 4.59
N THR A 4 20.02 -35.90 5.04
CA THR A 4 20.28 -37.08 4.22
C THR A 4 19.04 -37.54 3.45
N ALA A 5 17.84 -37.01 3.65
CA ALA A 5 16.66 -37.63 3.02
C ALA A 5 16.60 -37.46 1.49
N VAL A 6 17.08 -36.36 0.92
CA VAL A 6 17.08 -36.15 -0.54
C VAL A 6 18.37 -36.67 -1.16
N GLU A 7 19.52 -36.39 -0.54
CA GLU A 7 20.80 -36.98 -0.97
C GLU A 7 20.84 -38.49 -0.75
N ASP A 8 20.34 -39.07 0.34
CA ASP A 8 20.20 -40.53 0.50
C ASP A 8 19.05 -41.10 -0.31
N VAL A 9 18.06 -40.35 -0.82
CA VAL A 9 17.09 -40.93 -1.77
C VAL A 9 17.65 -40.90 -3.20
N VAL A 10 18.36 -39.84 -3.58
CA VAL A 10 19.13 -39.78 -4.83
C VAL A 10 20.30 -40.77 -4.79
N ASN A 11 20.98 -40.89 -3.65
CA ASN A 11 22.08 -41.82 -3.42
C ASN A 11 21.58 -43.22 -3.11
N SER A 12 20.44 -43.49 -2.45
CA SER A 12 19.91 -44.86 -2.27
C SER A 12 19.26 -45.41 -3.53
N ALA A 13 18.66 -44.57 -4.38
CA ALA A 13 18.32 -44.94 -5.75
C ALA A 13 19.60 -45.25 -6.58
N SER A 14 20.76 -44.71 -6.16
CA SER A 14 22.07 -44.98 -6.75
C SER A 14 22.92 -46.04 -5.99
N LEU A 15 22.55 -46.45 -4.77
CA LEU A 15 23.36 -47.27 -3.86
C LEU A 15 22.68 -48.57 -3.42
N GLN A 16 21.40 -48.81 -3.75
CA GLN A 16 20.81 -50.16 -3.64
C GLN A 16 21.43 -51.20 -4.59
N GLY A 17 22.50 -50.85 -5.32
CA GLY A 17 23.34 -51.77 -6.09
C GLY A 17 24.75 -52.04 -5.53
N LEU A 18 25.09 -51.59 -4.31
CA LEU A 18 26.50 -51.59 -3.84
C LEU A 18 26.77 -52.25 -2.48
N GLU A 19 25.83 -53.02 -1.93
CA GLU A 19 26.10 -53.93 -0.81
C GLU A 19 25.93 -55.40 -1.25
N SER A 20 26.85 -55.83 -2.09
CA SER A 20 27.19 -57.24 -2.23
C SER A 20 28.71 -57.34 -2.10
N HIS A 21 29.13 -57.67 -0.88
CA HIS A 21 30.49 -58.04 -0.53
C HIS A 21 30.88 -59.30 -1.32
N ASP A 22 31.45 -59.15 -2.51
CA ASP A 22 32.20 -60.21 -3.16
C ASP A 22 33.41 -59.64 -3.92
N GLN A 23 34.45 -60.46 -3.95
CA GLN A 23 35.85 -60.16 -4.20
C GLN A 23 36.19 -59.37 -5.49
N PRO A 24 37.35 -58.70 -5.54
CA PRO A 24 37.81 -57.96 -6.71
C PRO A 24 38.23 -58.93 -7.84
N SER A 25 37.29 -59.31 -8.70
CA SER A 25 37.62 -59.86 -10.01
C SER A 25 37.74 -58.72 -11.03
N GLU A 26 38.98 -58.43 -11.42
CA GLU A 26 39.32 -57.68 -12.62
C GLU A 26 38.67 -58.34 -13.84
N ASN A 27 37.48 -57.89 -14.24
CA ASN A 27 36.94 -57.95 -15.61
C ASN A 27 35.44 -57.69 -15.58
N SER A 28 35.03 -56.42 -15.57
CA SER A 28 33.71 -55.99 -16.06
C SER A 28 33.70 -54.47 -16.28
N LYS A 29 34.24 -54.04 -17.42
CA LYS A 29 33.97 -52.71 -18.01
C LYS A 29 32.56 -52.68 -18.64
N SER A 30 31.56 -53.26 -17.97
CA SER A 30 30.18 -53.06 -18.38
C SER A 30 29.74 -51.71 -17.83
N LYS A 31 29.79 -50.69 -18.69
CA LYS A 31 29.07 -49.43 -18.49
C LYS A 31 27.62 -49.80 -18.17
N LEU A 32 27.25 -49.81 -16.89
CA LEU A 32 25.86 -49.75 -16.49
C LEU A 32 25.29 -48.52 -17.20
N PRO A 33 24.24 -48.67 -18.01
CA PRO A 33 23.61 -47.51 -18.61
C PRO A 33 23.12 -46.65 -17.45
N GLU A 34 23.76 -45.49 -17.26
CA GLU A 34 23.27 -44.40 -16.41
C GLU A 34 21.92 -43.98 -16.97
N GLN A 35 20.87 -44.70 -16.57
CA GLN A 35 19.52 -44.31 -16.89
C GLN A 35 19.26 -43.06 -16.05
N PRO A 36 19.00 -41.89 -16.67
CA PRO A 36 18.74 -40.68 -15.92
C PRO A 36 17.55 -40.95 -15.01
N ILE A 37 17.77 -40.86 -13.71
CA ILE A 37 16.71 -40.98 -12.71
C ILE A 37 15.66 -39.93 -13.07
N ASP A 38 14.43 -40.36 -13.29
CA ASP A 38 13.32 -39.44 -13.49
C ASP A 38 13.04 -38.70 -12.17
N LEU A 39 13.69 -37.54 -12.03
CA LEU A 39 13.56 -36.69 -10.85
C LEU A 39 12.10 -36.28 -10.59
N HIS A 40 11.25 -36.20 -11.62
CA HIS A 40 9.84 -35.88 -11.42
C HIS A 40 9.09 -37.03 -10.75
N ALA A 41 9.31 -38.26 -11.21
CA ALA A 41 8.75 -39.44 -10.56
C ALA A 41 9.23 -39.55 -9.10
N LEU A 42 10.50 -39.18 -8.85
CA LEU A 42 11.05 -39.12 -7.50
C LEU A 42 10.35 -38.07 -6.62
N TYR A 43 10.22 -36.82 -7.08
CA TYR A 43 9.55 -35.77 -6.30
C TYR A 43 8.06 -36.07 -6.08
N ALA A 44 7.37 -36.61 -7.08
CA ALA A 44 5.99 -37.05 -6.96
C ALA A 44 5.85 -38.17 -5.92
N HIS A 45 6.77 -39.14 -5.91
CA HIS A 45 6.82 -40.19 -4.90
C HIS A 45 7.07 -39.65 -3.49
N VAL A 46 8.00 -38.70 -3.34
CA VAL A 46 8.27 -38.01 -2.06
C VAL A 46 7.01 -37.31 -1.55
N LEU A 47 6.34 -36.51 -2.38
CA LEU A 47 5.07 -35.85 -2.02
C LEU A 47 3.91 -36.83 -1.80
N GLY A 48 3.94 -37.99 -2.44
CA GLY A 48 2.95 -39.06 -2.28
C GLY A 48 3.07 -39.81 -0.96
N LYS A 49 4.27 -39.82 -0.35
CA LYS A 49 4.50 -40.41 0.98
C LYS A 49 4.04 -39.53 2.14
N VAL A 50 3.85 -38.23 1.91
CA VAL A 50 3.37 -37.31 2.95
C VAL A 50 1.91 -37.65 3.30
N GLY A 51 1.66 -38.00 4.57
CA GLY A 51 0.33 -38.40 5.03
C GLY A 51 -0.73 -37.30 4.83
N PRO A 52 -2.04 -37.63 4.72
CA PRO A 52 -3.07 -36.68 4.31
C PRO A 52 -3.14 -35.39 5.15
N ARG A 53 -3.01 -35.49 6.48
CA ARG A 53 -3.01 -34.31 7.37
C ARG A 53 -1.80 -33.39 7.13
N LEU A 54 -0.61 -33.99 7.05
CA LEU A 54 0.63 -33.26 6.76
C LEU A 54 0.62 -32.68 5.35
N SER A 55 -0.10 -33.31 4.43
CA SER A 55 -0.24 -32.85 3.05
C SER A 55 -1.03 -31.55 2.93
N CYS A 56 -2.02 -31.33 3.81
CA CYS A 56 -2.74 -30.05 3.90
C CYS A 56 -1.81 -28.93 4.37
N GLN A 57 -1.08 -29.16 5.47
CA GLN A 57 -0.13 -28.16 5.99
C GLN A 57 1.02 -27.91 5.00
N GLY A 58 1.55 -28.96 4.37
CA GLY A 58 2.56 -28.85 3.32
C GLY A 58 2.09 -28.00 2.15
N SER A 59 0.84 -28.20 1.69
CA SER A 59 0.23 -27.36 0.66
C SER A 59 0.22 -25.87 1.04
N GLN A 60 -0.18 -25.55 2.27
CA GLN A 60 -0.19 -24.16 2.74
C GLN A 60 1.24 -23.59 2.83
N ILE A 61 2.22 -24.36 3.30
CA ILE A 61 3.64 -23.95 3.34
C ILE A 61 4.16 -23.64 1.94
N PHE A 62 3.90 -24.51 0.97
CA PHE A 62 4.28 -24.25 -0.43
C PHE A 62 3.61 -22.99 -0.97
N GLN A 63 2.33 -22.78 -0.68
CA GLN A 63 1.61 -21.57 -1.08
C GLN A 63 2.25 -20.30 -0.49
N VAL A 64 2.52 -20.26 0.82
CA VAL A 64 3.19 -19.12 1.48
C VAL A 64 4.55 -18.88 0.86
N PHE A 65 5.36 -19.93 0.74
CA PHE A 65 6.73 -19.83 0.23
C PHE A 65 6.77 -19.33 -1.22
N GLN A 66 5.97 -19.93 -2.10
CA GLN A 66 5.91 -19.52 -3.51
C GLN A 66 5.34 -18.11 -3.65
N HIS A 67 4.29 -17.77 -2.90
CA HIS A 67 3.71 -16.44 -2.90
C HIS A 67 4.71 -15.38 -2.46
N TRP A 68 5.46 -15.64 -1.39
CA TRP A 68 6.51 -14.76 -0.88
C TRP A 68 7.58 -14.48 -1.94
N GLN A 69 8.07 -15.52 -2.60
CA GLN A 69 9.07 -15.39 -3.65
C GLN A 69 8.54 -14.67 -4.90
N SER A 70 7.32 -14.98 -5.33
CA SER A 70 6.69 -14.32 -6.49
C SER A 70 6.48 -12.84 -6.22
N TYR A 71 5.96 -12.47 -5.05
CA TYR A 71 5.82 -11.07 -4.65
C TYR A 71 7.16 -10.34 -4.64
N GLN A 72 8.21 -10.97 -4.10
CA GLN A 72 9.55 -10.38 -4.07
C GLN A 72 10.11 -10.14 -5.49
N LYS A 73 9.88 -11.07 -6.43
CA LYS A 73 10.30 -10.94 -7.84
C LYS A 73 9.51 -9.86 -8.60
N GLU A 74 8.19 -9.80 -8.39
CA GLU A 74 7.34 -8.80 -9.06
C GLU A 74 7.69 -7.37 -8.64
N GLN A 75 8.17 -7.19 -7.41
CA GLN A 75 8.56 -5.89 -6.86
C GLN A 75 10.04 -5.54 -7.16
N ASP A 76 10.59 -5.93 -8.32
CA ASP A 76 12.00 -5.80 -8.72
C ASP A 76 12.68 -4.44 -8.39
N LEU A 77 11.93 -3.34 -8.39
CA LEU A 77 12.42 -2.00 -8.02
C LEU A 77 12.65 -1.78 -6.51
N LEU A 78 12.13 -2.68 -5.69
CA LEU A 78 12.06 -2.61 -4.22
C LEU A 78 12.68 -3.83 -3.55
N ARG A 79 13.43 -4.64 -4.32
CA ARG A 79 14.10 -5.86 -3.82
C ARG A 79 14.96 -5.60 -2.58
N GLU A 80 15.39 -4.34 -2.37
CA GLU A 80 16.15 -3.90 -1.20
C GLU A 80 15.37 -3.95 0.12
N TYR A 81 14.03 -3.90 0.11
CA TYR A 81 13.24 -3.69 1.34
C TYR A 81 12.41 -4.89 1.79
N PHE A 82 12.03 -5.81 0.90
CA PHE A 82 11.20 -6.96 1.28
C PHE A 82 12.06 -8.09 1.85
N PRO A 83 11.83 -8.54 3.10
CA PRO A 83 12.69 -9.54 3.72
C PRO A 83 12.62 -10.88 3.00
N ASN A 84 13.74 -11.60 2.96
CA ASN A 84 13.73 -13.01 2.56
C ASN A 84 12.93 -13.83 3.56
N ILE A 85 12.22 -14.84 3.07
CA ILE A 85 11.52 -15.78 3.95
C ILE A 85 12.54 -16.59 4.77
N CYS A 86 12.34 -16.60 6.08
CA CYS A 86 13.15 -17.33 7.04
C CYS A 86 12.27 -18.20 7.96
N SER A 87 12.91 -18.97 8.84
CA SER A 87 12.21 -19.84 9.80
C SER A 87 11.19 -19.09 10.65
N THR A 88 11.57 -17.95 11.25
CA THR A 88 10.64 -17.19 12.11
C THR A 88 9.46 -16.62 11.34
N ASN A 89 9.69 -16.08 10.13
CA ASN A 89 8.61 -15.61 9.26
C ASN A 89 7.63 -16.72 8.91
N LEU A 90 8.14 -17.89 8.52
CA LEU A 90 7.27 -19.01 8.18
C LEU A 90 6.49 -19.50 9.41
N ALA A 91 7.12 -19.59 10.58
CA ALA A 91 6.44 -19.94 11.82
C ALA A 91 5.29 -18.96 12.15
N PHE A 92 5.54 -17.66 12.02
CA PHE A 92 4.51 -16.63 12.27
C PHE A 92 3.33 -16.68 11.31
N ALA A 93 3.54 -17.11 10.07
CA ALA A 93 2.45 -17.25 9.09
C ALA A 93 1.38 -18.28 9.54
N PHE A 94 1.79 -19.27 10.34
CA PHE A 94 0.96 -20.36 10.84
C PHE A 94 0.59 -20.26 12.32
N GLU A 95 0.90 -19.15 12.99
CA GLU A 95 0.52 -18.97 14.39
C GLU A 95 -1.01 -18.80 14.52
N ASP A 96 -1.66 -19.52 15.44
CA ASP A 96 -3.12 -19.62 15.49
C ASP A 96 -3.82 -18.27 15.75
N ASP A 97 -4.90 -18.01 15.00
CA ASP A 97 -5.70 -16.77 15.09
C ASP A 97 -6.63 -16.73 16.32
N GLN A 98 -6.78 -17.84 17.06
CA GLN A 98 -7.76 -18.07 18.13
C GLN A 98 -7.51 -17.27 19.44
N GLY A 99 -6.85 -16.11 19.38
CA GLY A 99 -7.16 -15.01 20.31
C GLY A 99 -6.09 -14.59 21.31
N HIS A 100 -4.88 -15.14 21.28
CA HIS A 100 -3.82 -14.73 22.21
C HIS A 100 -2.52 -14.23 21.57
N HIS A 101 -2.24 -14.53 20.30
CA HIS A 101 -0.94 -14.20 19.68
C HIS A 101 -0.88 -12.80 19.03
N LEU A 102 -2.00 -12.30 18.48
CA LEU A 102 -2.14 -10.86 18.22
C LEU A 102 -2.11 -10.03 19.51
N VAL A 103 -2.36 -10.67 20.66
CA VAL A 103 -2.21 -10.14 22.03
C VAL A 103 -0.85 -10.49 22.64
N ALA A 104 0.03 -11.24 21.95
CA ALA A 104 1.38 -11.53 22.43
C ALA A 104 2.09 -10.25 22.90
N SER A 105 3.05 -10.35 23.81
CA SER A 105 3.78 -9.17 24.24
C SER A 105 4.50 -8.53 23.05
N ASN A 106 4.68 -7.20 23.06
CA ASN A 106 5.57 -6.50 22.11
C ASN A 106 7.04 -6.70 22.49
N GLU A 107 7.35 -7.89 23.03
CA GLU A 107 8.67 -8.23 23.51
C GLU A 107 9.46 -8.94 22.40
N PRO A 108 10.77 -8.67 22.31
CA PRO A 108 11.69 -9.47 21.53
C PRO A 108 11.53 -10.96 21.82
N LEU A 109 11.63 -11.80 20.79
CA LEU A 109 11.76 -13.23 21.00
C LEU A 109 13.06 -13.53 21.75
N SER A 110 12.97 -14.38 22.76
CA SER A 110 14.14 -14.99 23.37
C SER A 110 14.86 -15.94 22.39
N ALA A 111 16.15 -16.19 22.61
CA ALA A 111 16.90 -17.15 21.80
C ALA A 111 16.27 -18.56 21.83
N SER A 112 15.73 -18.98 22.98
CA SER A 112 15.00 -20.26 23.10
C SER A 112 13.79 -20.29 22.15
N GLU A 113 12.99 -19.23 22.13
CA GLU A 113 11.81 -19.13 21.28
C GLU A 113 12.15 -19.10 19.79
N ILE A 114 13.27 -18.49 19.41
CA ILE A 114 13.78 -18.50 18.03
C ILE A 114 14.19 -19.92 17.65
N CYS A 115 14.97 -20.60 18.50
CA CYS A 115 15.35 -22.00 18.31
C CYS A 115 14.14 -22.93 18.20
N GLU A 116 13.17 -22.82 19.11
CA GLU A 116 11.95 -23.64 19.10
C GLU A 116 11.16 -23.46 17.81
N ARG A 117 11.02 -22.20 17.33
CA ARG A 117 10.36 -21.90 16.05
C ARG A 117 11.15 -22.46 14.86
N ARG A 118 12.48 -22.37 14.88
CA ARG A 118 13.35 -22.96 13.85
C ARG A 118 13.17 -24.48 13.79
N ASP A 119 13.26 -25.16 14.93
CA ASP A 119 13.17 -26.62 15.02
C ASP A 119 11.74 -27.11 14.68
N MET A 120 10.72 -26.29 14.94
CA MET A 120 9.36 -26.52 14.46
C MET A 120 9.28 -26.44 12.93
N VAL A 121 9.84 -25.38 12.33
CA VAL A 121 9.86 -25.23 10.87
C VAL A 121 10.66 -26.35 10.22
N GLU A 122 11.82 -26.72 10.75
CA GLU A 122 12.62 -27.85 10.25
C GLU A 122 11.78 -29.12 10.12
N ARG A 123 11.05 -29.46 11.19
CA ARG A 123 10.12 -30.60 11.20
C ARG A 123 9.01 -30.46 10.18
N TRP A 124 8.51 -29.25 9.89
CA TRP A 124 7.53 -29.05 8.83
C TRP A 124 8.13 -29.25 7.45
N LEU A 125 9.33 -28.72 7.19
CA LEU A 125 10.01 -28.89 5.89
C LEU A 125 10.29 -30.37 5.62
N GLU A 126 10.70 -31.13 6.63
CA GLU A 126 10.94 -32.57 6.52
C GLU A 126 9.62 -33.37 6.38
N ASN A 127 8.68 -33.19 7.31
CA ASN A 127 7.51 -34.07 7.40
C ASN A 127 6.33 -33.64 6.51
N CYS A 128 6.15 -32.34 6.28
CA CYS A 128 5.04 -31.79 5.49
C CYS A 128 5.44 -31.53 4.04
N CYS A 129 6.69 -31.11 3.81
CA CYS A 129 7.19 -30.80 2.46
C CYS A 129 8.10 -31.88 1.88
N GLY A 130 8.37 -32.96 2.63
CA GLY A 130 9.20 -34.08 2.17
C GLY A 130 10.66 -33.70 1.90
N GLY A 131 11.17 -32.63 2.53
CA GLY A 131 12.52 -32.11 2.28
C GLY A 131 12.70 -31.39 0.94
N LEU A 132 11.61 -31.07 0.23
CA LEU A 132 11.68 -30.29 -1.02
C LEU A 132 12.00 -28.79 -0.79
N LEU A 133 11.80 -28.34 0.44
CA LEU A 133 12.25 -27.05 0.95
C LEU A 133 13.28 -27.32 2.05
N GLU A 134 14.28 -26.46 2.15
CA GLU A 134 15.35 -26.59 3.15
C GLU A 134 15.81 -25.22 3.64
N PHE A 135 16.63 -25.21 4.69
CA PHE A 135 17.32 -23.99 5.09
C PHE A 135 18.49 -23.71 4.16
N CYS A 136 18.70 -22.44 3.83
CA CYS A 136 19.85 -21.98 3.07
C CYS A 136 21.16 -22.36 3.79
N SER A 137 22.06 -23.05 3.08
CA SER A 137 23.36 -23.47 3.64
C SER A 137 24.40 -22.35 3.66
N GLU A 138 24.23 -21.30 2.84
CA GLU A 138 25.27 -20.29 2.57
C GLU A 138 25.39 -19.20 3.65
N ASP A 139 24.38 -19.04 4.52
CA ASP A 139 24.32 -18.02 5.57
C ASP A 139 25.46 -18.12 6.62
N LEU A 140 26.28 -19.18 6.57
CA LEU A 140 27.42 -19.39 7.47
C LEU A 140 28.71 -18.67 7.04
N THR A 141 28.79 -18.10 5.82
CA THR A 141 30.09 -17.70 5.24
C THR A 141 30.32 -16.19 5.03
N LEU A 142 29.30 -15.34 5.17
CA LEU A 142 29.37 -13.95 4.65
C LEU A 142 29.73 -12.81 5.63
N THR A 143 30.00 -13.04 6.92
CA THR A 143 30.42 -11.93 7.83
C THR A 143 31.85 -12.02 8.37
N LYS A 144 32.65 -13.00 7.97
CA LYS A 144 34.01 -13.14 8.52
C LYS A 144 35.08 -12.23 7.93
N LYS A 145 34.82 -11.45 6.87
CA LYS A 145 35.93 -10.92 6.08
C LYS A 145 36.48 -9.54 6.42
N ASP A 146 35.74 -8.57 7.00
CA ASP A 146 36.33 -7.22 7.17
C ASP A 146 35.96 -6.42 8.44
N SER A 147 35.17 -6.94 9.39
CA SER A 147 34.94 -6.22 10.66
C SER A 147 35.91 -6.69 11.74
N HIS A 148 37.05 -6.02 11.87
CA HIS A 148 38.02 -6.15 12.97
C HIS A 148 37.48 -5.70 14.36
N ASP A 149 36.16 -5.52 14.51
CA ASP A 149 35.57 -5.08 15.78
C ASP A 149 35.28 -6.30 16.68
N VAL A 150 36.33 -6.70 17.40
CA VAL A 150 36.32 -7.80 18.36
C VAL A 150 35.47 -7.41 19.57
N GLY A 151 34.30 -8.02 19.71
CA GLY A 151 33.72 -8.26 21.04
C GLY A 151 32.27 -7.86 21.32
N THR A 152 31.39 -7.74 20.31
CA THR A 152 29.95 -7.65 20.60
C THR A 152 29.22 -8.98 20.36
N PRO A 153 28.22 -9.34 21.19
CA PRO A 153 27.47 -10.59 21.11
C PRO A 153 26.49 -10.58 19.92
N GLU A 154 27.02 -10.54 18.70
CA GLU A 154 26.27 -10.69 17.44
C GLU A 154 25.92 -12.17 17.14
N SER A 155 26.20 -13.10 18.06
CA SER A 155 25.94 -14.53 17.90
C SER A 155 24.47 -14.94 17.99
N VAL A 156 23.53 -14.02 18.20
CA VAL A 156 22.09 -14.35 18.31
C VAL A 156 21.39 -14.36 16.95
N ASN A 157 21.94 -13.67 15.93
CA ASN A 157 21.28 -13.56 14.64
C ASN A 157 21.55 -14.74 13.68
N CYS A 158 22.40 -15.69 14.06
CA CYS A 158 22.71 -16.89 13.25
C CYS A 158 21.59 -17.96 13.27
N GLU A 159 20.54 -17.74 14.07
CA GLU A 159 19.47 -18.72 14.26
C GLU A 159 18.31 -18.56 13.28
N ASN A 160 18.18 -17.40 12.64
CA ASN A 160 17.10 -17.13 11.71
C ASN A 160 17.52 -17.41 10.26
N ARG A 161 17.52 -18.70 9.88
CA ARG A 161 17.99 -19.15 8.56
C ARG A 161 16.97 -18.88 7.47
N GLY A 162 17.44 -18.43 6.30
CA GLY A 162 16.63 -18.34 5.09
C GLY A 162 16.10 -19.71 4.66
N ILE A 163 14.95 -19.73 3.99
CA ILE A 163 14.36 -20.95 3.42
C ILE A 163 14.52 -20.89 1.89
N GLN A 164 14.90 -22.02 1.29
CA GLN A 164 15.06 -22.17 -0.15
C GLN A 164 14.46 -23.50 -0.64
N TYR A 165 14.33 -23.66 -1.96
CA TYR A 165 14.12 -24.98 -2.53
C TYR A 165 15.39 -25.81 -2.37
N ALA A 166 15.25 -27.11 -2.09
CA ALA A 166 16.40 -28.01 -1.98
C ALA A 166 17.23 -28.08 -3.27
N HIS A 167 16.60 -27.86 -4.43
CA HIS A 167 17.29 -27.74 -5.71
C HIS A 167 16.45 -26.94 -6.72
N GLU A 168 17.09 -26.38 -7.76
CA GLU A 168 16.38 -25.66 -8.83
C GLU A 168 15.36 -26.54 -9.57
N THR A 169 15.66 -27.83 -9.75
CA THR A 169 14.74 -28.81 -10.36
C THR A 169 13.48 -29.04 -9.54
N VAL A 170 13.52 -28.82 -8.23
CA VAL A 170 12.32 -28.88 -7.37
C VAL A 170 11.40 -27.70 -7.68
N LEU A 171 11.93 -26.48 -7.81
CA LEU A 171 11.16 -25.33 -8.25
C LEU A 171 10.52 -25.57 -9.63
N GLN A 172 11.29 -26.11 -10.58
CA GLN A 172 10.79 -26.46 -11.91
C GLN A 172 9.66 -27.51 -11.83
N PHE A 173 9.80 -28.52 -10.98
CA PHE A 173 8.76 -29.54 -10.77
C PHE A 173 7.49 -28.95 -10.15
N LEU A 174 7.61 -28.16 -9.07
CA LEU A 174 6.48 -27.59 -8.36
C LEU A 174 5.73 -26.52 -9.18
N THR A 175 6.40 -25.86 -10.14
CA THR A 175 5.77 -24.86 -11.01
C THR A 175 5.07 -25.45 -12.23
N LYS A 176 5.10 -26.78 -12.41
CA LYS A 176 4.40 -27.44 -13.52
C LYS A 176 2.88 -27.24 -13.43
N PRO A 177 2.20 -26.95 -14.56
CA PRO A 177 0.75 -26.78 -14.60
C PRO A 177 -0.05 -27.98 -14.10
N GLU A 178 0.49 -29.19 -14.21
CA GLU A 178 -0.14 -30.41 -13.71
C GLU A 178 0.11 -30.68 -12.22
N VAL A 179 1.24 -30.23 -11.66
CA VAL A 179 1.64 -30.51 -10.26
C VAL A 179 1.04 -29.50 -9.30
N TRP A 180 1.10 -28.20 -9.64
CA TRP A 180 0.66 -27.15 -8.72
C TRP A 180 -0.82 -27.27 -8.30
N PRO A 181 -1.78 -27.56 -9.21
CA PRO A 181 -3.18 -27.77 -8.82
C PRO A 181 -3.37 -28.97 -7.89
N GLU A 182 -2.56 -30.02 -8.01
CA GLU A 182 -2.60 -31.17 -7.09
C GLU A 182 -2.14 -30.79 -5.68
N ILE A 183 -1.12 -29.92 -5.58
CA ILE A 183 -0.67 -29.35 -4.31
C ILE A 183 -1.80 -28.51 -3.70
N LEU A 184 -2.39 -27.60 -4.48
CA LEU A 184 -3.49 -26.75 -4.00
C LEU A 184 -4.70 -27.56 -3.53
N LYS A 185 -5.05 -28.64 -4.26
CA LYS A 185 -6.17 -29.53 -3.91
C LYS A 185 -6.00 -30.21 -2.54
N LYS A 186 -4.76 -30.36 -2.05
CA LYS A 186 -4.48 -30.92 -0.72
C LYS A 186 -4.82 -29.96 0.42
N ASN A 187 -4.94 -28.65 0.15
CA ASN A 187 -5.38 -27.69 1.15
C ASN A 187 -6.89 -27.84 1.38
N THR A 188 -7.27 -28.43 2.52
CA THR A 188 -8.68 -28.59 2.91
C THR A 188 -9.20 -27.43 3.74
N ASP A 189 -8.36 -26.45 4.07
CA ASP A 189 -8.75 -25.27 4.83
C ASP A 189 -9.27 -24.18 3.89
N GLU A 190 -10.60 -24.11 3.78
CA GLU A 190 -11.30 -23.08 2.99
C GLU A 190 -11.09 -21.66 3.53
N GLY A 191 -10.66 -21.51 4.80
CA GLY A 191 -10.40 -20.22 5.42
C GLY A 191 -8.97 -19.70 5.17
N PHE A 192 -8.08 -20.54 4.67
CA PHE A 192 -6.68 -20.19 4.48
C PHE A 192 -6.50 -19.18 3.33
N ALA A 193 -6.11 -17.96 3.68
CA ALA A 193 -5.73 -16.91 2.74
C ALA A 193 -4.23 -16.65 2.84
N VAL A 194 -3.48 -16.99 1.79
CA VAL A 194 -2.02 -16.84 1.75
C VAL A 194 -1.59 -15.39 2.01
N GLU A 195 -2.35 -14.42 1.49
CA GLU A 195 -2.07 -13.00 1.68
C GLU A 195 -2.22 -12.57 3.14
N SER A 196 -3.24 -13.07 3.84
CA SER A 196 -3.42 -12.80 5.26
C SER A 196 -2.32 -13.45 6.10
N ALA A 197 -1.90 -14.67 5.76
CA ALA A 197 -0.83 -15.39 6.47
C ALA A 197 0.54 -14.68 6.36
N VAL A 198 0.91 -14.22 5.15
CA VAL A 198 2.14 -13.46 4.93
C VAL A 198 2.08 -12.10 5.64
N LEU A 199 0.96 -11.37 5.55
CA LEU A 199 0.82 -10.10 6.26
C LEU A 199 0.93 -10.29 7.76
N LYS A 200 0.30 -11.34 8.32
CA LYS A 200 0.41 -11.73 9.73
C LYS A 200 1.87 -11.96 10.13
N SER A 201 2.62 -12.71 9.33
CA SER A 201 4.06 -12.93 9.55
C SER A 201 4.84 -11.63 9.66
N LEU A 202 4.62 -10.69 8.72
CA LEU A 202 5.32 -9.40 8.72
C LEU A 202 4.97 -8.55 9.95
N VAL A 203 3.69 -8.53 10.35
CA VAL A 203 3.25 -7.81 11.56
C VAL A 203 3.85 -8.41 12.82
N LEU A 204 3.86 -9.74 12.95
CA LEU A 204 4.47 -10.43 14.10
C LEU A 204 5.98 -10.21 14.16
N GLN A 205 6.66 -10.14 13.02
CA GLN A 205 8.08 -9.79 12.96
C GLN A 205 8.36 -8.37 13.48
N ILE A 206 7.48 -7.40 13.18
CA ILE A 206 7.58 -6.04 13.74
C ILE A 206 7.30 -6.05 15.23
N LYS A 207 6.35 -6.87 15.66
CA LYS A 207 5.95 -6.99 17.05
C LYS A 207 7.08 -7.51 17.93
N THR A 208 7.78 -8.54 17.48
CA THR A 208 8.92 -9.14 18.18
C THR A 208 10.25 -8.53 17.78
N TRP A 209 10.24 -7.33 17.18
CA TRP A 209 11.44 -6.71 16.66
C TRP A 209 12.38 -6.27 17.78
N THR A 210 13.66 -6.62 17.64
CA THR A 210 14.71 -6.26 18.60
C THR A 210 15.58 -5.16 18.00
N SER A 211 15.88 -4.13 18.80
CA SER A 211 16.95 -3.21 18.42
C SER A 211 18.25 -3.97 18.26
N PRO A 212 19.00 -3.78 17.16
CA PRO A 212 20.41 -4.09 17.18
C PRO A 212 21.06 -3.33 18.34
N ALA A 213 21.73 -4.04 19.25
CA ALA A 213 22.47 -3.43 20.34
C ALA A 213 23.58 -2.53 19.76
N GLY A 214 23.85 -1.38 20.39
CA GLY A 214 24.98 -0.52 20.01
C GLY A 214 24.75 0.47 18.86
N ARG A 215 23.63 0.41 18.12
CA ARG A 215 23.30 1.49 17.17
C ARG A 215 22.81 2.72 17.93
N ARG A 216 23.55 3.83 17.83
CA ARG A 216 23.22 5.11 18.50
C ARG A 216 21.91 5.72 17.99
N GLU A 217 21.53 5.40 16.76
CA GLU A 217 20.32 5.92 16.11
C GLU A 217 19.06 5.15 16.53
N VAL A 218 17.98 5.91 16.72
CA VAL A 218 16.63 5.38 16.98
C VAL A 218 16.11 4.75 15.68
N GLY A 219 16.61 3.57 15.30
CA GLY A 219 16.08 2.88 14.12
C GLY A 219 14.80 2.15 14.50
N CYS A 220 13.62 2.64 14.13
CA CYS A 220 12.47 1.72 13.99
C CYS A 220 12.76 0.83 12.77
N PRO A 221 12.16 -0.37 12.66
CA PRO A 221 12.34 -1.23 11.49
C PRO A 221 11.60 -0.66 10.27
N TRP A 222 11.99 0.53 9.80
CA TRP A 222 11.28 1.31 8.81
C TRP A 222 11.10 0.56 7.50
N ASP A 223 12.12 -0.17 7.06
CA ASP A 223 12.06 -0.99 5.85
C ASP A 223 11.02 -2.10 5.97
N LEU A 224 10.97 -2.76 7.13
CA LEU A 224 9.97 -3.79 7.41
C LEU A 224 8.57 -3.20 7.51
N ILE A 225 8.40 -2.04 8.16
CA ILE A 225 7.10 -1.34 8.22
C ILE A 225 6.64 -0.94 6.82
N LEU A 226 7.53 -0.38 6.00
CA LEU A 226 7.26 0.00 4.62
C LEU A 226 6.86 -1.21 3.78
N SER A 227 7.60 -2.31 3.87
CA SER A 227 7.29 -3.58 3.22
C SER A 227 5.95 -4.14 3.66
N THR A 228 5.63 -4.06 4.95
CA THR A 228 4.35 -4.51 5.52
C THR A 228 3.18 -3.69 4.99
N LEU A 229 3.30 -2.35 4.94
CA LEU A 229 2.24 -1.48 4.44
C LEU A 229 1.99 -1.66 2.94
N ARG A 230 3.06 -1.84 2.14
CA ARG A 230 2.93 -2.16 0.71
C ARG A 230 2.30 -3.52 0.49
N TYR A 231 2.75 -4.53 1.23
CA TYR A 231 2.20 -5.87 1.14
C TYR A 231 0.72 -5.89 1.58
N ALA A 232 0.35 -5.11 2.61
CA ALA A 232 -1.03 -4.96 3.02
C ALA A 232 -1.91 -4.37 1.89
N ALA A 233 -1.43 -3.38 1.14
CA ALA A 233 -2.17 -2.81 0.01
C ALA A 233 -2.39 -3.83 -1.10
N TYR A 234 -1.35 -4.64 -1.39
CA TYR A 234 -1.46 -5.78 -2.29
C TYR A 234 -2.48 -6.82 -1.78
N ALA A 235 -2.41 -7.20 -0.50
CA ALA A 235 -3.31 -8.16 0.11
C ALA A 235 -4.77 -7.70 0.08
N GLU A 236 -5.04 -6.42 0.37
CA GLU A 236 -6.39 -5.86 0.27
C GLU A 236 -6.92 -5.91 -1.16
N GLN A 237 -6.09 -5.62 -2.16
CA GLN A 237 -6.49 -5.69 -3.56
C GLN A 237 -6.85 -7.13 -3.98
N LYS A 238 -6.08 -8.12 -3.52
CA LYS A 238 -6.31 -9.55 -3.82
C LYS A 238 -7.52 -10.12 -3.09
N LEU A 239 -7.69 -9.78 -1.82
CA LEU A 239 -8.75 -10.32 -0.97
C LEU A 239 -10.06 -9.53 -1.06
N GLY A 240 -10.04 -8.29 -1.58
CA GLY A 240 -11.21 -7.41 -1.66
C GLY A 240 -11.75 -6.97 -0.30
N ARG A 241 -10.97 -7.10 0.78
CA ARG A 241 -11.38 -6.78 2.15
C ARG A 241 -10.22 -6.24 2.98
N ALA A 242 -10.55 -5.41 3.96
CA ALA A 242 -9.59 -4.82 4.87
C ALA A 242 -8.98 -5.86 5.82
N GLN A 243 -7.69 -5.72 6.12
CA GLN A 243 -7.00 -6.50 7.15
C GLN A 243 -6.89 -5.69 8.47
N THR A 244 -8.03 -5.14 8.94
CA THR A 244 -8.06 -4.14 10.02
C THR A 244 -7.37 -4.61 11.29
N THR A 245 -7.62 -5.85 11.72
CA THR A 245 -7.05 -6.37 12.97
C THR A 245 -5.53 -6.45 12.92
N LEU A 246 -4.95 -6.90 11.79
CA LEU A 246 -3.51 -6.98 11.60
C LEU A 246 -2.87 -5.59 11.50
N LEU A 247 -3.52 -4.66 10.78
CA LEU A 247 -3.02 -3.30 10.62
C LEU A 247 -3.13 -2.47 11.90
N ASP A 248 -4.14 -2.71 12.73
CA ASP A 248 -4.24 -2.11 14.06
C ASP A 248 -3.19 -2.68 15.01
N ALA A 249 -2.92 -3.99 14.94
CA ALA A 249 -1.85 -4.62 15.70
C ALA A 249 -0.48 -4.08 15.28
N LEU A 250 -0.26 -3.85 13.98
CA LEU A 250 0.94 -3.18 13.46
C LEU A 250 1.11 -1.81 14.10
N ASP A 251 0.08 -0.96 14.01
CA ASP A 251 0.13 0.40 14.54
C ASP A 251 0.40 0.43 16.05
N ALA A 252 -0.29 -0.43 16.81
CA ALA A 252 -0.10 -0.57 18.25
C ALA A 252 1.32 -1.04 18.61
N SER A 253 1.87 -2.00 17.87
CA SER A 253 3.22 -2.55 18.09
C SER A 253 4.29 -1.50 17.83
N VAL A 254 4.23 -0.81 16.69
CA VAL A 254 5.20 0.25 16.37
C VAL A 254 5.08 1.41 17.35
N SER A 255 3.86 1.79 17.74
CA SER A 255 3.61 2.80 18.77
C SER A 255 4.21 2.43 20.13
N SER A 256 4.19 1.14 20.49
CA SER A 256 4.80 0.63 21.72
C SER A 256 6.32 0.74 21.67
N HIS A 257 6.93 0.20 20.62
CA HIS A 257 8.38 0.26 20.38
C HIS A 257 8.90 1.68 20.35
N PHE A 258 8.16 2.57 19.70
CA PHE A 258 8.47 3.98 19.63
C PHE A 258 8.44 4.63 21.02
N ARG A 259 7.35 4.45 21.79
CA ARG A 259 7.21 5.02 23.15
C ARG A 259 8.28 4.53 24.11
N GLN A 260 8.57 3.23 24.12
CA GLN A 260 9.63 2.65 24.95
C GLN A 260 10.97 3.36 24.70
N ARG A 261 11.31 3.58 23.42
CA ARG A 261 12.56 4.24 23.05
C ARG A 261 12.62 5.72 23.38
N VAL A 262 11.49 6.42 23.27
CA VAL A 262 11.40 7.82 23.71
C VAL A 262 11.68 7.90 25.22
N GLN A 263 11.25 6.91 26.01
CA GLN A 263 11.48 6.87 27.45
C GLN A 263 12.92 6.49 27.84
N GLU A 264 13.58 5.64 27.06
CA GLU A 264 14.95 5.17 27.35
C GLU A 264 16.04 6.24 27.19
N LYS A 265 15.77 7.35 26.48
CA LYS A 265 16.76 8.40 26.19
C LYS A 265 16.36 9.74 26.82
N PRO A 266 17.26 10.47 27.50
CA PRO A 266 16.92 11.74 28.16
C PRO A 266 16.61 12.90 27.21
N GLN A 267 17.04 12.83 25.94
CA GLN A 267 16.68 13.77 24.87
C GLN A 267 16.58 13.03 23.54
N PRO A 268 15.48 12.29 23.32
CA PRO A 268 15.33 11.47 22.14
C PRO A 268 15.22 12.41 20.92
N ARG A 269 16.16 12.28 19.99
CA ARG A 269 16.12 12.97 18.69
C ARG A 269 16.07 11.95 17.56
N TYR A 270 15.30 12.26 16.53
CA TYR A 270 15.27 11.52 15.28
C TYR A 270 15.50 12.49 14.13
N ASN A 271 16.53 12.26 13.31
CA ASN A 271 16.95 13.17 12.23
C ASN A 271 17.05 14.64 12.68
N GLY A 272 17.65 14.85 13.86
CA GLY A 272 17.83 16.19 14.46
C GLY A 272 16.58 16.79 15.11
N ARG A 273 15.42 16.14 15.02
CA ARG A 273 14.15 16.63 15.58
C ARG A 273 13.89 16.08 16.97
N PRO A 274 13.36 16.87 17.91
CA PRO A 274 12.93 16.37 19.21
C PRO A 274 11.77 15.38 19.05
N LEU A 275 11.86 14.25 19.73
CA LEU A 275 10.77 13.28 19.86
C LEU A 275 9.90 13.69 21.06
N PHE A 276 8.60 13.88 20.85
CA PHE A 276 7.66 14.20 21.93
C PHE A 276 6.96 12.92 22.41
N PRO A 277 6.71 12.76 23.72
CA PRO A 277 5.99 11.59 24.26
C PRO A 277 4.61 11.37 23.64
N ASP A 278 3.95 12.46 23.24
CA ASP A 278 2.58 12.45 22.71
C ASP A 278 2.54 12.30 21.18
N SER A 279 3.71 12.30 20.52
CA SER A 279 3.76 12.17 19.06
C SER A 279 3.53 10.72 18.63
N HIS A 280 2.77 10.57 17.55
CA HIS A 280 2.63 9.28 16.90
C HIS A 280 3.89 8.93 16.10
N TRP A 281 4.26 7.64 16.03
CA TRP A 281 5.48 7.20 15.34
C TRP A 281 5.48 7.57 13.85
N SER A 282 4.30 7.62 13.21
CA SER A 282 4.17 7.98 11.78
C SER A 282 4.57 9.43 11.49
N GLU A 283 4.65 10.31 12.49
CA GLU A 283 5.17 11.68 12.31
C GLU A 283 6.65 11.69 11.91
N PHE A 284 7.38 10.60 12.22
CA PHE A 284 8.81 10.45 12.01
C PHE A 284 9.16 9.55 10.82
N TRP A 285 8.22 9.32 9.92
CA TRP A 285 8.44 8.51 8.73
C TRP A 285 9.63 9.05 7.89
N PRO A 286 10.62 8.20 7.54
CA PRO A 286 11.92 8.65 7.03
C PRO A 286 11.91 9.30 5.64
N THR A 287 10.89 9.03 4.82
CA THR A 287 10.90 9.43 3.40
C THR A 287 10.68 10.91 3.14
N ASP A 288 10.32 11.71 4.16
CA ASP A 288 10.00 13.13 3.96
C ASP A 288 10.81 14.03 4.90
N PHE A 289 12.10 14.24 4.56
CA PHE A 289 13.01 15.10 5.32
C PHE A 289 12.48 16.55 5.51
N GLN A 290 11.58 17.00 4.63
CA GLN A 290 10.96 18.33 4.67
C GLN A 290 9.64 18.40 5.49
N ARG A 291 9.23 17.32 6.16
CA ARG A 291 7.98 17.33 6.96
C ARG A 291 7.98 18.42 8.01
N SER A 292 6.87 19.12 8.21
CA SER A 292 6.70 19.98 9.38
C SER A 292 6.11 19.15 10.53
N LEU A 293 6.58 19.35 11.76
CA LEU A 293 5.98 18.74 12.97
C LEU A 293 4.48 19.10 13.14
N ARG A 294 3.99 20.10 12.39
CA ARG A 294 2.58 20.50 12.36
C ARG A 294 1.66 19.54 11.60
N TRP A 295 2.19 18.52 10.92
CA TRP A 295 1.35 17.62 10.11
C TRP A 295 0.47 16.71 10.97
N ARG A 296 0.94 16.36 12.19
CA ARG A 296 0.22 15.50 13.16
C ARG A 296 -0.27 14.21 12.50
N ASP A 297 0.65 13.50 11.87
CA ASP A 297 0.36 12.25 11.17
C ASP A 297 -0.15 11.21 12.16
N ASN A 298 -1.16 10.45 11.74
CA ASN A 298 -1.60 9.25 12.43
C ASN A 298 -1.55 8.07 11.46
N PHE A 299 -1.83 6.88 11.96
CA PHE A 299 -1.77 5.68 11.13
C PHE A 299 -2.75 5.70 9.94
N LEU A 300 -3.94 6.30 10.10
CA LEU A 300 -4.89 6.47 8.98
C LEU A 300 -4.32 7.33 7.85
N ALA A 301 -3.60 8.42 8.17
CA ALA A 301 -2.92 9.24 7.17
C ALA A 301 -1.84 8.45 6.41
N LEU A 302 -1.08 7.62 7.13
CA LEU A 302 -0.09 6.72 6.52
C LEU A 302 -0.77 5.66 5.65
N ALA A 303 -1.87 5.08 6.11
CA ALA A 303 -2.62 4.08 5.36
C ALA A 303 -3.16 4.63 4.02
N ILE A 304 -3.69 5.86 4.03
CA ILE A 304 -4.10 6.58 2.81
C ILE A 304 -2.92 6.78 1.87
N ARG A 305 -1.76 7.19 2.40
CA ARG A 305 -0.52 7.37 1.61
C ARG A 305 -0.08 6.08 0.91
N HIS A 306 -0.32 4.93 1.54
CA HIS A 306 -0.02 3.61 1.01
C HIS A 306 -1.17 2.98 0.20
N ASN A 307 -2.23 3.74 -0.09
CA ASN A 307 -3.38 3.28 -0.85
C ASN A 307 -4.12 2.07 -0.22
N LEU A 308 -4.14 1.99 1.12
CA LEU A 308 -4.92 0.99 1.88
C LEU A 308 -6.41 1.37 1.90
N HIS A 309 -7.05 1.21 0.75
CA HIS A 309 -8.42 1.64 0.50
C HIS A 309 -9.43 1.01 1.47
N HIS A 310 -9.36 -0.31 1.65
CA HIS A 310 -10.36 -1.01 2.46
C HIS A 310 -10.17 -0.69 3.95
N TYR A 311 -8.92 -0.62 4.42
CA TYR A 311 -8.62 -0.16 5.78
C TYR A 311 -9.13 1.26 6.03
N ALA A 312 -8.84 2.20 5.12
CA ALA A 312 -9.30 3.57 5.25
C ALA A 312 -10.82 3.65 5.30
N ALA A 313 -11.53 2.88 4.46
CA ALA A 313 -12.99 2.80 4.48
C ALA A 313 -13.51 2.29 5.82
N ALA A 314 -12.95 1.19 6.33
CA ALA A 314 -13.35 0.62 7.61
C ALA A 314 -13.13 1.60 8.78
N LYS A 315 -12.01 2.33 8.78
CA LYS A 315 -11.71 3.33 9.82
C LYS A 315 -12.57 4.57 9.73
N LEU A 316 -12.81 5.11 8.54
CA LEU A 316 -13.70 6.27 8.36
C LEU A 316 -15.14 5.91 8.74
N HIS A 317 -15.61 4.72 8.37
CA HIS A 317 -16.92 4.24 8.80
C HIS A 317 -17.03 4.14 10.34
N ALA A 318 -16.00 3.60 11.01
CA ALA A 318 -15.99 3.45 12.46
C ALA A 318 -15.92 4.80 13.21
N LEU A 319 -15.13 5.76 12.71
CA LEU A 319 -14.95 7.08 13.35
C LEU A 319 -16.05 8.08 12.97
N GLY A 320 -16.76 7.84 11.87
CA GLY A 320 -17.78 8.71 11.32
C GLY A 320 -17.22 9.95 10.59
N PRO A 321 -18.10 10.80 10.01
CA PRO A 321 -17.70 11.96 9.21
C PRO A 321 -16.88 13.00 9.98
N ALA A 322 -17.07 13.07 11.31
CA ALA A 322 -16.35 13.99 12.18
C ALA A 322 -14.84 13.73 12.21
N ALA A 323 -14.40 12.50 11.89
CA ALA A 323 -12.99 12.11 11.88
C ALA A 323 -12.13 12.99 10.97
N LEU A 324 -12.68 13.37 9.81
CA LEU A 324 -11.98 14.20 8.83
C LEU A 324 -11.85 15.65 9.30
N ALA A 325 -12.91 16.20 9.89
CA ALA A 325 -12.93 17.58 10.39
C ALA A 325 -12.09 17.75 11.65
N GLN A 326 -11.96 16.70 12.48
CA GLN A 326 -11.27 16.76 13.75
C GLN A 326 -9.77 16.44 13.67
N LYS A 327 -9.28 15.89 12.55
CA LYS A 327 -7.85 15.60 12.42
C LYS A 327 -7.05 16.92 12.46
N PRO A 328 -6.13 17.11 13.42
CA PRO A 328 -5.25 18.26 13.42
C PRO A 328 -4.21 18.15 12.30
N GLY A 329 -3.67 19.30 11.90
CA GLY A 329 -2.56 19.37 10.97
C GLY A 329 -2.98 19.22 9.51
N ARG A 330 -2.30 18.35 8.76
CA ARG A 330 -2.51 18.19 7.32
C ARG A 330 -3.84 17.44 7.06
N PRO A 331 -4.69 17.91 6.12
CA PRO A 331 -5.90 17.20 5.72
C PRO A 331 -5.61 15.79 5.20
N LEU A 332 -6.45 14.80 5.52
CA LEU A 332 -6.25 13.41 5.09
C LEU A 332 -6.16 13.27 3.56
N LEU A 333 -6.96 14.05 2.83
CA LEU A 333 -6.95 14.05 1.36
C LEU A 333 -5.58 14.44 0.78
N SER A 334 -4.81 15.31 1.44
CA SER A 334 -3.48 15.68 0.95
C SER A 334 -2.48 14.51 0.98
N TYR A 335 -2.66 13.51 1.85
CA TYR A 335 -1.75 12.37 1.93
C TYR A 335 -1.90 11.42 0.73
N ALA A 336 -3.07 11.40 0.08
CA ALA A 336 -3.30 10.61 -1.12
C ALA A 336 -2.47 11.10 -2.34
N PHE A 337 -1.98 12.33 -2.29
CA PHE A 337 -1.19 12.96 -3.35
C PHE A 337 0.30 13.04 -3.04
N LEU A 338 0.73 12.35 -1.97
CA LEU A 338 2.13 12.24 -1.58
C LEU A 338 2.55 10.76 -1.63
N PRO A 339 2.51 10.08 -2.80
CA PRO A 339 2.83 8.67 -2.85
C PRO A 339 4.25 8.42 -2.33
N VAL A 340 4.45 7.26 -1.71
CA VAL A 340 5.79 6.81 -1.33
C VAL A 340 6.58 6.51 -2.60
N PRO A 341 7.91 6.73 -2.64
CA PRO A 341 8.73 6.40 -3.82
C PRO A 341 8.41 5.00 -4.37
N GLY A 342 8.21 4.89 -5.68
CA GLY A 342 7.84 3.65 -6.37
C GLY A 342 6.37 3.22 -6.23
N ALA A 343 5.56 3.89 -5.39
CA ALA A 343 4.12 3.64 -5.34
C ALA A 343 3.39 4.43 -6.43
N PRO A 344 2.32 3.87 -7.03
CA PRO A 344 1.50 4.63 -7.95
C PRO A 344 0.71 5.72 -7.19
N LEU A 345 0.21 6.71 -7.94
CA LEU A 345 -0.78 7.65 -7.44
C LEU A 345 -1.98 6.91 -6.84
N ALA A 346 -2.59 7.48 -5.79
CA ALA A 346 -3.73 6.90 -5.09
C ALA A 346 -4.86 6.46 -6.05
N ASP A 347 -5.58 5.42 -5.66
CA ASP A 347 -6.72 4.94 -6.43
C ASP A 347 -7.86 5.97 -6.43
N PRO A 348 -8.51 6.27 -7.57
CA PRO A 348 -9.67 7.15 -7.61
C PRO A 348 -10.78 6.76 -6.62
N ALA A 349 -10.97 5.47 -6.34
CA ALA A 349 -11.94 5.00 -5.35
C ALA A 349 -11.62 5.48 -3.93
N LEU A 350 -10.33 5.57 -3.57
CA LEU A 350 -9.89 6.14 -2.29
C LEU A 350 -10.15 7.65 -2.22
N ILE A 351 -9.97 8.37 -3.33
CA ILE A 351 -10.29 9.80 -3.40
C ILE A 351 -11.80 10.02 -3.26
N GLU A 352 -12.61 9.25 -3.99
CA GLU A 352 -14.07 9.29 -3.90
C GLU A 352 -14.55 9.00 -2.48
N LEU A 353 -14.00 7.97 -1.82
CA LEU A 353 -14.28 7.65 -0.43
C LEU A 353 -14.00 8.83 0.51
N LEU A 354 -12.85 9.49 0.37
CA LEU A 354 -12.48 10.63 1.22
C LEU A 354 -13.43 11.81 1.00
N LEU A 355 -13.74 12.13 -0.26
CA LEU A 355 -14.65 13.21 -0.62
C LEU A 355 -16.09 12.91 -0.13
N ALA A 356 -16.56 11.67 -0.27
CA ALA A 356 -17.87 11.24 0.21
C ALA A 356 -18.01 11.33 1.74
N ASN A 357 -16.90 11.24 2.48
CA ASN A 357 -16.87 11.43 3.93
C ASN A 357 -16.67 12.92 4.33
N GLY A 358 -16.67 13.85 3.37
CA GLY A 358 -16.61 15.29 3.62
C GLY A 358 -15.21 15.90 3.61
N ALA A 359 -14.22 15.24 3.00
CA ALA A 359 -12.91 15.85 2.79
C ALA A 359 -13.04 17.06 1.84
N ASP A 360 -12.55 18.22 2.27
CA ASP A 360 -12.55 19.43 1.46
C ASP A 360 -11.29 19.51 0.58
N PRO A 361 -11.42 19.52 -0.77
CA PRO A 361 -10.27 19.63 -1.68
C PRO A 361 -9.52 20.96 -1.56
N ASN A 362 -10.14 21.99 -0.98
CA ASN A 362 -9.58 23.32 -0.78
C ASN A 362 -9.13 23.57 0.68
N ALA A 363 -9.17 22.57 1.56
CA ALA A 363 -8.79 22.72 2.96
C ALA A 363 -7.36 23.28 3.09
N PRO A 364 -7.17 24.46 3.69
CA PRO A 364 -5.86 25.11 3.70
C PRO A 364 -4.90 24.44 4.70
N PHE A 365 -3.68 24.14 4.25
CA PHE A 365 -2.61 23.65 5.09
C PHE A 365 -1.22 24.12 4.60
N ALA A 366 -0.49 24.84 5.46
CA ALA A 366 0.85 25.34 5.14
C ALA A 366 0.92 26.05 3.76
N ALA A 367 -0.03 26.95 3.50
CA ALA A 367 -0.20 27.70 2.25
C ALA A 367 -0.60 26.86 1.01
N SER A 368 -0.98 25.59 1.17
CA SER A 368 -1.47 24.75 0.08
C SER A 368 -2.72 23.97 0.46
N SER A 369 -3.58 23.68 -0.51
CA SER A 369 -4.73 22.78 -0.37
C SER A 369 -4.39 21.36 -0.88
N PRO A 370 -5.21 20.34 -0.57
CA PRO A 370 -5.13 19.05 -1.23
C PRO A 370 -5.14 19.15 -2.76
N TRP A 371 -5.98 20.02 -3.33
CA TRP A 371 -6.03 20.27 -4.76
C TRP A 371 -4.71 20.83 -5.30
N GLN A 372 -4.13 21.84 -4.66
CA GLN A 372 -2.80 22.38 -5.04
C GLN A 372 -1.69 21.34 -4.89
N THR A 373 -1.77 20.48 -3.87
CA THR A 373 -0.82 19.36 -3.67
C THR A 373 -0.90 18.36 -4.83
N PHE A 374 -2.11 18.03 -5.28
CA PHE A 374 -2.32 17.16 -6.43
C PHE A 374 -1.79 17.79 -7.73
N LEU A 375 -2.08 19.08 -7.99
CA LEU A 375 -1.57 19.79 -9.16
C LEU A 375 -0.03 19.83 -9.19
N ARG A 376 0.60 20.12 -8.05
CA ARG A 376 2.05 20.08 -7.88
C ARG A 376 2.60 18.69 -8.20
N TYR A 377 1.98 17.64 -7.67
CA TYR A 377 2.36 16.26 -7.95
C TYR A 377 2.36 15.95 -9.45
N LEU A 378 1.32 16.36 -10.18
CA LEU A 378 1.24 16.14 -11.63
C LEU A 378 2.40 16.82 -12.37
N MET A 379 2.76 18.04 -11.98
CA MET A 379 3.85 18.79 -12.60
C MET A 379 5.22 18.19 -12.31
N GLU A 380 5.46 17.74 -11.08
CA GLU A 380 6.74 17.13 -10.67
C GLU A 380 6.98 15.76 -11.33
N ASN A 381 5.90 15.05 -11.70
CA ASN A 381 5.95 13.68 -12.21
C ASN A 381 5.62 13.55 -13.69
N SER A 382 5.28 14.64 -14.40
CA SER A 382 4.92 14.60 -15.83
C SER A 382 6.02 14.01 -16.72
N HIS A 383 7.28 14.10 -16.30
CA HIS A 383 8.44 13.66 -17.07
C HIS A 383 8.89 12.22 -16.78
N GLN A 384 8.40 11.59 -15.69
CA GLN A 384 8.97 10.33 -15.19
C GLN A 384 8.28 9.07 -15.73
N THR A 385 7.21 9.20 -16.50
CA THR A 385 6.40 8.04 -16.91
C THR A 385 6.87 7.47 -18.25
N SER A 386 7.23 6.18 -18.27
CA SER A 386 7.48 5.45 -19.52
C SER A 386 6.18 5.34 -20.33
N THR A 387 6.24 5.21 -21.66
CA THR A 387 5.06 5.32 -22.54
C THR A 387 3.86 4.45 -22.15
N THR A 388 4.08 3.24 -21.63
CA THR A 388 2.97 2.34 -21.22
C THR A 388 2.42 2.70 -19.84
N THR A 389 3.28 3.06 -18.88
CA THR A 389 2.86 3.47 -17.53
C THR A 389 2.25 4.88 -17.52
N ALA A 390 2.68 5.74 -18.44
CA ALA A 390 2.18 7.09 -18.65
C ALA A 390 0.67 7.12 -18.92
N LYS A 391 0.18 6.21 -19.78
CA LYS A 391 -1.26 6.16 -20.10
C LYS A 391 -2.11 5.80 -18.89
N ALA A 392 -1.73 4.75 -18.16
CA ALA A 392 -2.44 4.33 -16.95
C ALA A 392 -2.39 5.42 -15.86
N HIS A 393 -1.23 6.06 -15.69
CA HIS A 393 -1.05 7.18 -14.78
C HIS A 393 -1.94 8.38 -15.15
N THR A 394 -1.96 8.76 -16.44
CA THR A 394 -2.76 9.89 -16.94
C THR A 394 -4.25 9.63 -16.80
N ALA A 395 -4.71 8.41 -17.14
CA ALA A 395 -6.10 8.02 -16.95
C ALA A 395 -6.49 8.14 -15.46
N ARG A 396 -5.65 7.62 -14.56
CA ARG A 396 -5.86 7.73 -13.10
C ARG A 396 -5.88 9.18 -12.62
N ALA A 397 -4.89 9.98 -12.99
CA ALA A 397 -4.81 11.40 -12.66
C ALA A 397 -6.04 12.17 -13.14
N SER A 398 -6.53 11.87 -14.35
CA SER A 398 -7.71 12.54 -14.88
C SER A 398 -8.99 12.23 -14.10
N ALA A 399 -9.18 10.97 -13.70
CA ALA A 399 -10.33 10.57 -12.89
C ALA A 399 -10.30 11.28 -11.52
N ILE A 400 -9.12 11.40 -10.91
CA ILE A 400 -8.92 12.12 -9.65
C ILE A 400 -9.23 13.61 -9.82
N ALA A 401 -8.74 14.25 -10.88
CA ALA A 401 -9.02 15.65 -11.16
C ALA A 401 -10.52 15.91 -11.32
N GLU A 402 -11.25 15.01 -12.00
CA GLU A 402 -12.71 15.10 -12.14
C GLU A 402 -13.43 14.98 -10.80
N LEU A 403 -13.04 14.03 -9.95
CA LEU A 403 -13.60 13.86 -8.61
C LEU A 403 -13.39 15.13 -7.76
N LEU A 404 -12.18 15.70 -7.77
CA LEU A 404 -11.86 16.91 -7.02
C LEU A 404 -12.66 18.13 -7.52
N LEU A 405 -12.74 18.34 -8.83
CA LEU A 405 -13.52 19.43 -9.44
C LEU A 405 -15.04 19.25 -9.25
N ALA A 406 -15.52 18.01 -9.23
CA ALA A 406 -16.90 17.69 -8.88
C ALA A 406 -17.20 18.06 -7.42
N ALA A 407 -16.26 17.78 -6.51
CA ALA A 407 -16.33 18.11 -5.09
C ALA A 407 -16.00 19.59 -4.76
N GLY A 408 -15.82 20.44 -5.78
CA GLY A 408 -15.68 21.89 -5.59
C GLY A 408 -14.25 22.39 -5.45
N ALA A 409 -13.25 21.63 -5.88
CA ALA A 409 -11.87 22.12 -6.01
C ALA A 409 -11.82 23.43 -6.81
N ASP A 410 -11.03 24.39 -6.33
CA ASP A 410 -10.93 25.73 -6.94
C ASP A 410 -10.23 25.65 -8.31
N PRO A 411 -10.94 25.92 -9.42
CA PRO A 411 -10.35 25.88 -10.75
C PRO A 411 -9.43 27.09 -11.05
N HIS A 412 -9.37 28.08 -10.15
CA HIS A 412 -8.45 29.21 -10.20
C HIS A 412 -7.24 29.03 -9.29
N ALA A 413 -7.13 27.89 -8.59
CA ALA A 413 -6.00 27.63 -7.73
C ALA A 413 -4.68 27.71 -8.50
N GLU A 414 -3.70 28.36 -7.88
CA GLU A 414 -2.32 28.42 -8.34
C GLU A 414 -1.48 27.47 -7.49
N CYS A 415 -0.54 26.75 -8.07
CA CYS A 415 0.43 25.94 -7.34
C CYS A 415 1.85 26.33 -7.72
N ASP A 416 2.71 26.39 -6.71
CA ASP A 416 4.15 26.48 -6.86
C ASP A 416 4.77 25.09 -7.06
N PHE A 417 5.75 24.97 -7.94
CA PHE A 417 6.56 23.76 -8.07
C PHE A 417 8.00 24.13 -8.40
N PHE A 418 8.92 23.24 -8.01
CA PHE A 418 10.35 23.38 -8.28
C PHE A 418 10.73 22.51 -9.46
N GLN A 419 11.18 23.13 -10.55
CA GLN A 419 11.81 22.39 -11.63
C GLN A 419 13.26 22.12 -11.20
N ILE A 420 13.72 20.87 -11.29
CA ILE A 420 15.04 20.43 -10.78
C ILE A 420 16.21 21.31 -11.29
N SER A 421 16.03 21.97 -12.43
CA SER A 421 17.04 22.85 -13.05
C SER A 421 16.95 24.34 -12.67
N GLU A 422 15.96 24.77 -11.90
CA GLU A 422 15.73 26.20 -11.63
C GLU A 422 15.58 26.49 -10.13
N ASP A 423 16.35 27.45 -9.64
CA ASP A 423 16.30 27.92 -8.23
C ASP A 423 15.05 28.77 -7.91
N ILE A 424 14.26 29.13 -8.93
CA ILE A 424 13.09 29.99 -8.78
C ILE A 424 11.82 29.13 -8.90
N PRO A 425 10.96 29.10 -7.86
CA PRO A 425 9.70 28.39 -7.93
C PRO A 425 8.82 29.01 -9.02
N ARG A 426 8.29 28.18 -9.91
CA ARG A 426 7.32 28.60 -10.92
C ARG A 426 5.92 28.45 -10.35
N VAL A 427 5.08 29.45 -10.59
CA VAL A 427 3.66 29.42 -10.25
C VAL A 427 2.89 29.05 -11.52
N CYS A 428 2.08 28.00 -11.44
CA CYS A 428 1.15 27.63 -12.51
C CYS A 428 -0.28 27.60 -11.99
N SER A 429 -1.20 28.11 -12.79
CA SER A 429 -2.63 27.94 -12.58
C SER A 429 -3.06 26.49 -12.82
N ALA A 430 -4.15 26.08 -12.20
CA ALA A 430 -4.75 24.76 -12.42
C ALA A 430 -5.03 24.48 -13.92
N MET A 431 -5.38 25.52 -14.69
CA MET A 431 -5.59 25.42 -16.13
C MET A 431 -4.30 25.08 -16.88
N GLU A 432 -3.20 25.77 -16.57
CA GLU A 432 -1.90 25.53 -17.21
C GLU A 432 -1.39 24.13 -16.90
N VAL A 433 -1.57 23.65 -15.66
CA VAL A 433 -1.23 22.26 -15.29
C VAL A 433 -2.05 21.27 -16.12
N VAL A 434 -3.37 21.47 -16.22
CA VAL A 434 -4.24 20.58 -17.01
C VAL A 434 -3.84 20.57 -18.49
N GLN A 435 -3.55 21.73 -19.06
CA GLN A 435 -3.10 21.83 -20.46
C GLN A 435 -1.77 21.11 -20.66
N ARG A 436 -0.79 21.33 -19.79
CA ARG A 436 0.54 20.76 -19.95
C ARG A 436 0.55 19.25 -19.73
N VAL A 437 -0.21 18.74 -18.76
CA VAL A 437 -0.18 17.31 -18.39
C VAL A 437 -1.08 16.47 -19.29
N PHE A 438 -2.27 16.97 -19.68
CA PHE A 438 -3.27 16.16 -20.38
C PHE A 438 -3.46 16.49 -21.86
N LEU A 439 -2.94 17.62 -22.36
CA LEU A 439 -3.00 17.97 -23.79
C LEU A 439 -1.68 17.76 -24.53
N ASP A 440 -0.64 17.29 -23.85
CA ASP A 440 0.59 16.87 -24.52
C ASP A 440 0.27 15.68 -25.44
N GLU A 441 0.47 15.87 -26.75
CA GLU A 441 0.14 14.89 -27.79
C GLU A 441 0.88 13.56 -27.57
N ALA A 442 2.03 13.60 -26.91
CA ALA A 442 2.82 12.42 -26.58
C ALA A 442 2.07 11.40 -25.69
N VAL A 443 1.07 11.86 -24.93
CA VAL A 443 0.33 11.03 -23.96
C VAL A 443 -0.88 10.34 -24.60
N GLY A 444 -1.32 10.75 -25.80
CA GLY A 444 -2.41 10.11 -26.54
C GLY A 444 -3.81 10.26 -25.91
N GLU A 445 -3.95 11.07 -24.85
CA GLU A 445 -5.19 11.25 -24.08
C GLU A 445 -5.80 12.66 -24.24
N VAL A 446 -5.58 13.28 -25.42
CA VAL A 446 -6.07 14.64 -25.74
C VAL A 446 -7.58 14.80 -25.47
N ARG A 447 -8.38 13.75 -25.70
CA ARG A 447 -9.83 13.77 -25.43
C ARG A 447 -10.14 13.99 -23.94
N VAL A 448 -9.37 13.37 -23.06
CA VAL A 448 -9.49 13.51 -21.61
C VAL A 448 -9.05 14.91 -21.18
N GLY A 449 -7.93 15.40 -21.71
CA GLY A 449 -7.49 16.77 -21.48
C GLY A 449 -8.52 17.82 -21.90
N LEU A 450 -9.12 17.68 -23.09
CA LEU A 450 -10.18 18.58 -23.57
C LEU A 450 -11.47 18.48 -22.73
N ARG A 451 -11.74 17.33 -22.12
CA ARG A 451 -12.86 17.16 -21.19
C ARG A 451 -12.57 17.88 -19.88
N LEU A 452 -11.40 17.65 -19.28
CA LEU A 452 -10.95 18.33 -18.06
C LEU A 452 -10.91 19.84 -18.24
N GLN A 453 -10.34 20.33 -19.34
CA GLN A 453 -10.30 21.76 -19.67
C GLN A 453 -11.71 22.37 -19.68
N ARG A 454 -12.69 21.68 -20.29
CA ARG A 454 -14.09 22.12 -20.29
C ARG A 454 -14.67 22.16 -18.88
N VAL A 455 -14.40 21.15 -18.04
CA VAL A 455 -14.86 21.12 -16.64
C VAL A 455 -14.27 22.28 -15.85
N VAL A 456 -12.95 22.53 -15.97
CA VAL A 456 -12.27 23.64 -15.31
C VAL A 456 -12.87 24.97 -15.76
N LEU A 457 -12.99 25.23 -17.07
CA LEU A 457 -13.59 26.47 -17.60
C LEU A 457 -15.03 26.67 -17.14
N GLN A 458 -15.84 25.61 -17.12
CA GLN A 458 -17.22 25.67 -16.64
C GLN A 458 -17.28 26.03 -15.16
N ARG A 459 -16.40 25.44 -14.33
CA ARG A 459 -16.29 25.78 -12.92
C ARG A 459 -15.79 27.21 -12.70
N GLN A 460 -14.79 27.67 -13.45
CA GLN A 460 -14.29 29.06 -13.38
C GLN A 460 -15.41 30.06 -13.62
N ARG A 461 -16.22 29.85 -14.66
CA ARG A 461 -17.41 30.68 -14.94
C ARG A 461 -18.41 30.66 -13.79
N THR A 462 -18.66 29.48 -13.21
CA THR A 462 -19.59 29.32 -12.09
C THR A 462 -19.12 30.09 -10.85
N VAL A 463 -17.84 29.97 -10.49
CA VAL A 463 -17.22 30.67 -9.37
C VAL A 463 -17.22 32.19 -9.61
N SER A 464 -16.84 32.63 -10.80
CA SER A 464 -16.85 34.06 -11.18
C SER A 464 -18.24 34.68 -11.06
N ASN A 465 -19.28 33.98 -11.55
CA ASN A 465 -20.66 34.43 -11.45
C ASN A 465 -21.16 34.50 -9.99
N ALA A 466 -20.76 33.52 -9.15
CA ALA A 466 -21.10 33.52 -7.73
C ALA A 466 -20.42 34.68 -6.98
N GLN A 467 -19.15 34.96 -7.27
CA GLN A 467 -18.42 36.09 -6.70
C GLN A 467 -19.04 37.43 -7.08
N GLU A 468 -19.43 37.61 -8.35
CA GLU A 468 -20.09 38.84 -8.78
C GLU A 468 -21.46 39.03 -8.11
N THR A 469 -22.20 37.93 -7.93
CA THR A 469 -23.46 37.94 -7.17
C THR A 469 -23.24 38.34 -5.71
N LEU A 470 -22.20 37.82 -5.05
CA LEU A 470 -21.84 38.20 -3.68
C LEU A 470 -21.43 39.67 -3.57
N ARG A 471 -20.62 40.17 -4.51
CA ARG A 471 -20.24 41.59 -4.57
C ARG A 471 -21.47 42.48 -4.73
N ARG A 472 -22.44 42.07 -5.55
CA ARG A 472 -23.70 42.79 -5.71
C ARG A 472 -24.50 42.82 -4.40
N ILE A 473 -24.68 41.67 -3.72
CA ILE A 473 -25.35 41.60 -2.42
C ILE A 473 -24.64 42.47 -1.38
N GLN A 474 -23.31 42.50 -1.39
CA GLN A 474 -22.53 43.31 -0.46
C GLN A 474 -22.71 44.81 -0.75
N ARG A 475 -22.68 45.25 -2.01
CA ARG A 475 -23.01 46.64 -2.40
C ARG A 475 -24.45 47.02 -2.00
N GLU A 476 -25.41 46.11 -2.16
CA GLU A 476 -26.79 46.30 -1.72
C GLU A 476 -26.91 46.44 -0.20
N LYS A 477 -26.15 45.64 0.59
CA LYS A 477 -26.11 45.73 2.06
C LYS A 477 -25.43 46.99 2.58
N GLU A 478 -24.37 47.43 1.89
CA GLU A 478 -23.60 48.63 2.26
C GLU A 478 -24.34 49.93 1.89
N GLY A 479 -25.55 49.85 1.31
CA GLY A 479 -26.30 51.03 0.85
C GLY A 479 -25.67 51.73 -0.35
N VAL A 480 -24.67 51.10 -0.98
CA VAL A 480 -23.95 51.59 -2.16
C VAL A 480 -24.72 51.27 -3.45
N ASP A 481 -25.83 50.55 -3.37
CA ASP A 481 -26.74 50.38 -4.49
C ASP A 481 -27.61 51.64 -4.69
N VAL A 482 -26.95 52.71 -5.14
CA VAL A 482 -27.52 54.02 -5.56
C VAL A 482 -28.58 53.87 -6.67
N GLY A 483 -28.76 52.66 -7.21
CA GLY A 483 -29.77 52.35 -8.23
C GLY A 483 -30.93 51.48 -7.76
N ARG A 484 -31.08 51.12 -6.48
CA ARG A 484 -32.24 50.31 -6.04
C ARG A 484 -33.54 51.09 -6.19
N GLU A 485 -33.58 52.35 -5.78
CA GLU A 485 -34.73 53.25 -6.00
C GLU A 485 -34.93 53.52 -7.48
N GLU A 486 -33.86 53.79 -8.24
CA GLU A 486 -33.97 54.10 -9.67
C GLU A 486 -34.45 52.88 -10.50
N ARG A 487 -34.10 51.65 -10.10
CA ARG A 487 -34.62 50.41 -10.71
C ARG A 487 -36.03 50.08 -10.25
N LEU A 488 -36.40 50.37 -8.99
CA LEU A 488 -37.79 50.28 -8.54
C LEU A 488 -38.66 51.26 -9.31
N GLU A 489 -38.23 52.51 -9.45
CA GLU A 489 -38.93 53.53 -10.24
C GLU A 489 -39.04 53.13 -11.70
N ARG A 490 -37.99 52.56 -12.31
CA ARG A 490 -38.05 52.11 -13.71
C ARG A 490 -39.00 50.91 -13.89
N PHE A 491 -39.07 50.02 -12.89
CA PHE A 491 -40.02 48.91 -12.88
C PHE A 491 -41.46 49.38 -12.66
N GLU A 492 -41.69 50.29 -11.71
CA GLU A 492 -43.00 50.89 -11.45
C GLU A 492 -43.51 51.75 -12.61
N ARG A 493 -42.61 52.46 -13.30
CA ARG A 493 -42.91 53.21 -14.53
C ARG A 493 -43.34 52.28 -15.65
N GLY A 494 -42.66 51.14 -15.82
CA GLY A 494 -43.07 50.08 -16.74
C GLY A 494 -44.46 49.50 -16.42
N LEU A 495 -44.78 49.30 -15.13
CA LEU A 495 -46.12 48.85 -14.70
C LEU A 495 -47.22 49.89 -14.91
N ARG A 496 -46.91 51.20 -14.82
CA ARG A 496 -47.85 52.28 -15.14
C ARG A 496 -48.08 52.40 -16.65
N GLU A 497 -47.01 52.29 -17.44
CA GLU A 497 -47.08 52.31 -18.90
C GLU A 497 -47.85 51.08 -19.45
N GLU A 498 -47.73 49.90 -18.84
CA GLU A 498 -48.58 48.73 -19.16
C GLU A 498 -50.05 48.89 -18.76
N ARG A 499 -50.34 49.70 -17.72
CA ARG A 499 -51.73 50.00 -17.31
C ARG A 499 -52.39 51.08 -18.17
N GLU A 500 -51.62 51.99 -18.73
CA GLU A 500 -52.11 53.13 -19.52
C GLU A 500 -52.01 52.87 -21.04
N GLY A 501 -51.23 51.87 -21.47
CA GLY A 501 -51.04 51.48 -22.86
C GLY A 501 -51.84 50.25 -23.30
N ALA A 502 -53.04 50.51 -23.83
CA ALA A 502 -53.87 49.63 -24.67
C ALA A 502 -54.64 48.46 -24.00
N PRO A 503 -55.91 48.23 -24.41
CA PRO A 503 -56.74 47.16 -23.87
C PRO A 503 -56.21 45.76 -24.25
N PRO A 504 -56.40 44.75 -23.37
CA PRO A 504 -55.86 43.41 -23.59
C PRO A 504 -56.50 42.74 -24.81
N SER A 505 -55.66 42.35 -25.77
CA SER A 505 -56.03 41.44 -26.86
C SER A 505 -56.25 40.02 -26.30
N PRO A 506 -57.37 39.32 -26.59
CA PRO A 506 -57.78 38.12 -25.85
C PRO A 506 -57.05 36.81 -26.23
N ARG A 507 -55.81 36.83 -26.73
CA ARG A 507 -55.22 35.64 -27.37
C ARG A 507 -53.91 35.07 -26.82
N ALA A 508 -53.39 35.53 -25.68
CA ALA A 508 -52.08 35.07 -25.19
C ALA A 508 -52.06 34.48 -23.77
N ALA A 509 -53.14 33.84 -23.32
CA ALA A 509 -53.19 33.13 -22.03
C ALA A 509 -53.24 31.61 -22.24
N ARG A 510 -52.19 31.00 -22.78
CA ARG A 510 -52.00 29.53 -22.80
C ARG A 510 -50.57 29.14 -23.23
N SER A 511 -49.59 29.37 -22.37
CA SER A 511 -48.49 28.42 -22.11
C SER A 511 -47.45 29.08 -21.21
N ARG A 512 -47.42 28.74 -19.92
CA ARG A 512 -46.24 28.94 -19.05
C ARG A 512 -46.38 28.38 -17.63
N TRP A 513 -46.94 27.18 -17.48
CA TRP A 513 -46.86 26.46 -16.19
C TRP A 513 -46.74 24.97 -16.43
N SER A 514 -45.53 24.51 -16.73
CA SER A 514 -45.09 23.14 -16.42
C SER A 514 -43.60 23.07 -16.69
N LEU A 515 -42.79 23.06 -15.63
CA LEU A 515 -41.52 22.31 -15.54
C LEU A 515 -40.94 22.55 -14.13
N PHE A 516 -40.71 21.45 -13.43
CA PHE A 516 -40.09 21.30 -12.10
C PHE A 516 -40.98 21.43 -10.87
N SER A 517 -41.74 20.37 -10.60
CA SER A 517 -41.82 19.81 -9.24
C SER A 517 -41.80 18.29 -9.32
N ARG A 518 -40.66 17.68 -8.98
CA ARG A 518 -40.58 16.26 -8.63
C ARG A 518 -39.96 16.17 -7.24
N LYS A 519 -40.83 16.20 -6.23
CA LYS A 519 -40.52 15.69 -4.89
C LYS A 519 -40.43 14.16 -5.00
N SER A 520 -39.29 13.58 -4.66
CA SER A 520 -39.20 12.17 -4.31
C SER A 520 -39.55 12.03 -2.83
N SER A 521 -40.66 11.35 -2.55
CA SER A 521 -41.05 10.90 -1.23
C SER A 521 -41.19 9.38 -1.24
N VAL A 522 -40.41 8.74 -0.36
CA VAL A 522 -40.73 7.55 0.47
C VAL A 522 -40.78 6.15 -0.17
N GLY A 523 -40.10 5.23 0.53
CA GLY A 523 -40.43 3.80 0.71
C GLY A 523 -39.34 3.16 1.57
N ARG A 524 -39.45 3.14 2.91
CA ARG A 524 -40.03 2.07 3.74
C ARG A 524 -39.46 0.68 3.47
#